data_AF-A0A7C3WNQ0-F1
#
_entry.id   AF-A0A7C3WNQ0-F1
#
_cell.length_a   1.000
_cell.length_b   1.000
_cell.length_c   1.000
_cell.angle_alpha   90.00
_cell.angle_beta   90.00
_cell.angle_gamma   90.00
#
_symmetry.space_group_name_H-M   'P 1'
#
loop_
_entity.id
_entity.type
_entity.pdbx_description
1 polymer ?
#
loop_
_entity_poly.entity_id
_entity_poly.type
_entity_poly.pdbx_seq_one_letter_code
_entity_poly.pdbx_strand_id
1 'polypeptide(L)'
;HIQLREFVDKQKIEAFSPDVVIIATGSELTMPQIPGMRNINGLSFKEVLKGEVKIEREKVVVLGGGLIGLETALFLTSLGNDVTVLKRYETISENIDPVYAPHLLSNLQKQGVNIISKVMIMEIEQNQVLIKTHSKELNKVYFDKIVLTRELMPSNKLAKEIEASEVYLIGDALKPRRIFNAVFEGFMVGRQI
;
A
#
# COMPACT_ATOMS: atom_id res chain seq x y z
N HIS A 1 16.87 22.50 13.20
CA HIS A 1 15.76 23.29 12.62
C HIS A 1 14.77 22.31 11.99
N ILE A 2 13.47 22.33 12.34
CA ILE A 2 12.47 21.41 11.80
C ILE A 2 11.34 22.24 11.19
N GLN A 3 10.97 21.96 9.94
CA GLN A 3 9.87 22.62 9.25
C GLN A 3 8.76 21.59 8.97
N LEU A 4 7.55 21.84 9.48
CA LEU A 4 6.38 20.98 9.28
C LEU A 4 5.41 21.63 8.29
N ARG A 5 4.56 20.81 7.65
CA ARG A 5 3.59 21.25 6.63
C ARG A 5 4.24 21.96 5.44
N GLU A 6 5.49 21.63 5.18
CA GLU A 6 6.30 22.23 4.13
C GLU A 6 6.56 21.19 3.05
N PHE A 7 6.17 21.50 1.82
CA PHE A 7 6.57 20.72 0.65
C PHE A 7 7.91 21.25 0.13
N VAL A 8 8.87 20.35 -0.06
CA VAL A 8 10.22 20.68 -0.53
C VAL A 8 10.36 20.26 -1.99
N ASP A 9 10.62 21.24 -2.85
CA ASP A 9 10.89 21.06 -4.28
C ASP A 9 12.35 21.41 -4.62
N LYS A 10 12.71 21.30 -5.90
CA LYS A 10 14.05 21.62 -6.40
C LYS A 10 14.49 23.04 -6.02
N GLN A 11 13.64 24.03 -6.22
CA GLN A 11 13.97 25.44 -5.98
C GLN A 11 14.30 25.72 -4.51
N LYS A 12 13.55 25.10 -3.58
CA LYS A 12 13.83 25.23 -2.14
C LYS A 12 15.15 24.58 -1.74
N ILE A 13 15.49 23.43 -2.33
CA ILE A 13 16.77 22.78 -2.08
C ILE A 13 17.92 23.67 -2.57
N GLU A 14 17.82 24.21 -3.79
CA GLU A 14 18.83 25.11 -4.35
C GLU A 14 18.98 26.38 -3.51
N ALA A 15 17.87 27.01 -3.09
CA ALA A 15 17.88 28.20 -2.25
C ALA A 15 18.46 27.93 -0.85
N PHE A 16 18.27 26.73 -0.31
CA PHE A 16 18.88 26.32 0.96
C PHE A 16 20.38 26.00 0.81
N SER A 17 20.82 25.63 -0.40
CA SER A 17 22.21 25.32 -0.75
C SER A 17 22.89 24.34 0.24
N PRO A 18 22.33 23.14 0.48
CA PRO A 18 22.93 22.18 1.40
C PRO A 18 24.17 21.50 0.80
N ASP A 19 25.12 21.13 1.66
CA ASP A 19 26.26 20.30 1.27
C ASP A 19 25.83 18.87 0.88
N VAL A 20 24.85 18.32 1.62
CA VAL A 20 24.33 16.96 1.45
C VAL A 20 22.80 16.96 1.47
N VAL A 21 22.19 16.22 0.54
CA VAL A 21 20.74 16.02 0.48
C VAL A 21 20.38 14.56 0.73
N ILE A 22 19.54 14.30 1.73
CA ILE A 22 18.96 12.98 1.99
C ILE A 22 17.48 12.98 1.61
N ILE A 23 17.13 12.17 0.61
CA ILE A 23 15.75 12.02 0.11
C ILE A 23 15.12 10.80 0.77
N ALA A 24 14.16 11.08 1.66
CA ALA A 24 13.39 10.10 2.43
C ALA A 24 11.87 10.28 2.22
N THR A 25 11.46 10.68 1.01
CA THR A 25 10.09 11.05 0.60
C THR A 25 9.10 9.89 0.54
N GLY A 26 9.53 8.67 0.89
CA GLY A 26 8.68 7.49 0.94
C GLY A 26 8.18 7.02 -0.42
N SER A 27 6.97 6.48 -0.45
CA SER A 27 6.38 5.83 -1.63
C SER A 27 4.93 6.25 -1.87
N GLU A 28 4.51 6.13 -3.13
CA GLU A 28 3.16 6.44 -3.61
C GLU A 28 2.48 5.19 -4.14
N LEU A 29 1.16 5.13 -4.02
CA LEU A 29 0.38 4.04 -4.60
C LEU A 29 0.18 4.29 -6.09
N THR A 30 0.40 3.29 -6.92
CA THR A 30 0.04 3.32 -8.33
C THR A 30 -1.22 2.53 -8.59
N MET A 31 -2.00 2.97 -9.58
CA MET A 31 -3.20 2.28 -9.96
C MET A 31 -2.84 0.96 -10.68
N PRO A 32 -3.34 -0.20 -10.21
CA PRO A 32 -3.05 -1.47 -10.85
C PRO A 32 -3.51 -1.48 -12.31
N GLN A 33 -2.71 -2.11 -13.18
CA GLN A 33 -3.06 -2.31 -14.59
C GLN A 33 -4.06 -3.46 -14.77
N ILE A 34 -5.27 -3.27 -14.23
CA ILE A 34 -6.38 -4.22 -14.35
C ILE A 34 -7.44 -3.63 -15.30
N PRO A 35 -7.96 -4.39 -16.28
CA PRO A 35 -9.05 -3.93 -17.13
C PRO A 35 -10.22 -3.37 -16.30
N GLY A 36 -10.74 -2.21 -16.71
CA GLY A 36 -11.85 -1.50 -16.04
C GLY A 36 -11.49 -0.77 -14.74
N MET A 37 -10.31 -0.97 -14.15
CA MET A 37 -9.87 -0.30 -12.91
C MET A 37 -9.93 1.24 -12.99
N ARG A 38 -9.61 1.82 -14.17
CA ARG A 38 -9.65 3.28 -14.37
C ARG A 38 -11.07 3.86 -14.42
N ASN A 39 -12.09 3.03 -14.59
CA ASN A 39 -13.48 3.44 -14.74
C ASN A 39 -14.26 3.42 -13.42
N ILE A 40 -13.59 3.07 -12.33
CA ILE A 40 -14.19 2.94 -11.00
C ILE A 40 -13.45 3.80 -9.98
N ASN A 41 -14.14 4.16 -8.90
CA ASN A 41 -13.53 4.90 -7.80
C ASN A 41 -12.83 3.94 -6.83
N GLY A 42 -11.57 3.63 -7.09
CA GLY A 42 -10.73 2.84 -6.19
C GLY A 42 -10.14 3.69 -5.07
N LEU A 43 -10.40 3.30 -3.82
CA LEU A 43 -9.88 3.99 -2.64
C LEU A 43 -8.48 3.46 -2.29
N SER A 44 -7.54 4.33 -1.94
CA SER A 44 -6.25 3.89 -1.40
C SER A 44 -6.39 3.44 0.05
N PHE A 45 -5.58 2.47 0.46
CA PHE A 45 -5.47 2.10 1.88
C PHE A 45 -5.08 3.29 2.77
N LYS A 46 -4.35 4.28 2.24
CA LYS A 46 -3.93 5.47 2.99
C LYS A 46 -5.14 6.33 3.36
N GLU A 47 -6.04 6.59 2.40
CA GLU A 47 -7.28 7.35 2.64
C GLU A 47 -8.15 6.66 3.70
N VAL A 48 -8.26 5.33 3.60
CA VAL A 48 -9.02 4.51 4.55
C VAL A 48 -8.41 4.55 5.95
N LEU A 49 -7.12 4.24 6.09
CA LEU A 49 -6.46 4.14 7.39
C LEU A 49 -6.28 5.50 8.09
N LYS A 50 -6.22 6.60 7.33
CA LYS A 50 -6.23 7.96 7.89
C LYS A 50 -7.63 8.43 8.31
N GLY A 51 -8.69 7.70 7.93
CA GLY A 51 -10.08 8.12 8.15
C GLY A 51 -10.51 9.30 7.27
N GLU A 52 -9.82 9.56 6.16
CA GLU A 52 -10.22 10.58 5.17
C GLU A 52 -11.51 10.17 4.45
N VAL A 53 -11.75 8.85 4.33
CA VAL A 53 -12.98 8.26 3.82
C VAL A 53 -13.60 7.35 4.87
N LYS A 54 -14.85 7.63 5.25
CA LYS A 54 -15.63 6.76 6.13
C LYS A 54 -16.35 5.70 5.31
N ILE A 55 -16.13 4.44 5.66
CA ILE A 55 -16.78 3.27 5.06
C ILE A 55 -17.34 2.46 6.22
N GLU A 56 -18.66 2.32 6.30
CA GLU A 56 -19.35 1.63 7.39
C GLU A 56 -20.55 0.89 6.83
N ARG A 57 -20.75 -0.37 7.24
CA ARG A 57 -21.86 -1.23 6.81
C ARG A 57 -21.95 -1.44 5.28
N GLU A 58 -20.82 -1.37 4.59
CA GLU A 58 -20.69 -1.60 3.15
C GLU A 58 -20.06 -2.97 2.87
N LYS A 59 -20.24 -3.50 1.65
CA LYS A 59 -19.43 -4.61 1.13
C LYS A 59 -18.15 -4.07 0.52
N VAL A 60 -17.02 -4.47 1.10
CA VAL A 60 -15.71 -3.93 0.69
C VAL A 60 -14.82 -5.04 0.16
N VAL A 61 -14.33 -4.85 -1.07
CA VAL A 61 -13.28 -5.70 -1.63
C VAL A 61 -11.92 -5.05 -1.43
N VAL A 62 -11.02 -5.74 -0.74
CA VAL A 62 -9.62 -5.33 -0.57
C VAL A 62 -8.75 -6.09 -1.57
N LEU A 63 -8.09 -5.34 -2.46
CA LEU A 63 -7.18 -5.91 -3.47
C LEU A 63 -5.78 -6.07 -2.90
N GLY A 64 -5.45 -7.29 -2.48
CA GLY A 64 -4.12 -7.68 -1.98
C GLY A 64 -4.16 -8.34 -0.61
N GLY A 65 -3.52 -9.51 -0.49
CA GLY A 65 -3.37 -10.25 0.77
C GLY A 65 -1.98 -10.14 1.40
N GLY A 66 -1.29 -9.01 1.20
CA GLY A 66 -0.06 -8.69 1.94
C GLY A 66 -0.38 -8.03 3.29
N LEU A 67 0.65 -7.68 4.07
CA LEU A 67 0.49 -7.08 5.41
C LEU A 67 -0.52 -5.92 5.42
N ILE A 68 -0.28 -4.93 4.56
CA ILE A 68 -1.14 -3.74 4.42
C ILE A 68 -2.60 -4.13 4.12
N GLY A 69 -2.82 -5.05 3.19
CA GLY A 69 -4.16 -5.47 2.80
C GLY A 69 -4.90 -6.21 3.92
N LEU A 70 -4.20 -7.08 4.64
CA LEU A 70 -4.78 -7.81 5.77
C LEU A 70 -5.10 -6.89 6.95
N GLU A 71 -4.23 -5.94 7.30
CA GLU A 71 -4.51 -4.98 8.38
C GLU A 71 -5.59 -3.98 7.99
N THR A 72 -5.63 -3.55 6.73
CA THR A 72 -6.72 -2.71 6.20
C THR A 72 -8.06 -3.45 6.27
N ALA A 73 -8.08 -4.75 5.94
CA ALA A 73 -9.28 -5.56 6.06
C ALA A 73 -9.75 -5.68 7.50
N LEU A 74 -8.83 -5.96 8.44
CA LEU A 74 -9.15 -6.03 9.86
C LEU A 74 -9.73 -4.70 10.38
N PHE A 75 -9.13 -3.57 9.98
CA PHE A 75 -9.63 -2.24 10.33
C PHE A 75 -11.04 -2.02 9.78
N LEU A 76 -11.28 -2.26 8.50
CA LEU A 76 -12.59 -2.08 7.87
C LEU A 76 -13.67 -2.97 8.51
N THR A 77 -13.34 -4.21 8.84
CA THR A 77 -14.27 -5.11 9.52
C THR A 77 -14.58 -4.64 10.94
N SER A 78 -13.61 -4.05 11.65
CA SER A 78 -13.85 -3.43 12.96
C SER A 78 -14.83 -2.26 12.91
N LEU A 79 -15.02 -1.64 11.74
CA LEU A 79 -16.03 -0.61 11.47
C LEU A 79 -17.39 -1.18 11.02
N GLY A 80 -17.56 -2.51 11.06
CA GLY A 80 -18.82 -3.18 10.72
C GLY A 80 -19.06 -3.41 9.23
N ASN A 81 -18.00 -3.40 8.41
CA ASN A 81 -18.10 -3.72 6.98
C ASN A 81 -18.02 -5.24 6.71
N ASP A 82 -18.66 -5.68 5.64
CA ASP A 82 -18.50 -7.03 5.08
C ASP A 82 -17.29 -7.02 4.13
N VAL A 83 -16.17 -7.59 4.59
CA VAL A 83 -14.88 -7.43 3.90
C VAL A 83 -14.45 -8.73 3.24
N THR A 84 -14.18 -8.65 1.93
CA THR A 84 -13.55 -9.71 1.15
C THR A 84 -12.14 -9.30 0.70
N VAL A 85 -11.13 -10.08 1.05
CA VAL A 85 -9.75 -9.91 0.58
C VAL A 85 -9.50 -10.83 -0.61
N LEU A 86 -9.05 -10.27 -1.73
CA LEU A 86 -8.63 -11.03 -2.91
C LEU A 86 -7.10 -11.14 -2.95
N LYS A 87 -6.58 -12.37 -2.95
CA LYS A 87 -5.13 -12.62 -3.02
C LYS A 87 -4.73 -13.71 -4.00
N ARG A 88 -3.59 -13.46 -4.69
CA ARG A 88 -3.06 -14.34 -5.73
C ARG A 88 -2.48 -15.66 -5.20
N TYR A 89 -1.88 -15.63 -4.02
CA TYR A 89 -1.14 -16.76 -3.47
C TYR A 89 -1.90 -17.41 -2.30
N GLU A 90 -1.70 -18.70 -2.08
CA GLU A 90 -2.23 -19.40 -0.89
C GLU A 90 -1.54 -18.93 0.37
N THR A 91 -0.21 -18.85 0.30
CA THR A 91 0.64 -18.55 1.42
C THR A 91 0.48 -17.09 1.83
N ILE A 92 0.73 -16.83 3.10
CA ILE A 92 0.84 -15.47 3.62
C ILE A 92 2.03 -14.81 2.94
N SER A 93 1.95 -13.49 2.73
CA SER A 93 3.08 -12.75 2.19
C SER A 93 4.30 -12.93 3.09
N GLU A 94 5.45 -13.23 2.49
CA GLU A 94 6.74 -13.28 3.18
C GLU A 94 7.09 -11.96 3.89
N ASN A 95 6.42 -10.86 3.52
CA ASN A 95 6.54 -9.55 4.14
C ASN A 95 5.90 -9.43 5.52
N ILE A 96 5.15 -10.45 5.96
CA ILE A 96 4.56 -10.51 7.29
C ILE A 96 5.48 -11.32 8.19
N ASP A 97 5.72 -10.82 9.40
CA ASP A 97 6.51 -11.53 10.39
C ASP A 97 5.87 -12.90 10.70
N PRO A 98 6.64 -14.01 10.68
CA PRO A 98 6.10 -15.35 10.86
C PRO A 98 5.51 -15.59 12.26
N VAL A 99 5.91 -14.82 13.28
CA VAL A 99 5.32 -14.87 14.62
C VAL A 99 4.00 -14.11 14.65
N TYR A 100 3.90 -12.99 13.92
CA TYR A 100 2.67 -12.19 13.86
C TYR A 100 1.60 -12.80 12.96
N ALA A 101 2.01 -13.43 11.86
CA ALA A 101 1.11 -13.90 10.81
C ALA A 101 -0.04 -14.80 11.30
N PRO A 102 0.20 -15.82 12.17
CA PRO A 102 -0.88 -16.66 12.69
C PRO A 102 -1.89 -15.89 13.53
N HIS A 103 -1.44 -14.92 14.33
CA HIS A 103 -2.31 -14.08 15.15
C HIS A 103 -3.20 -13.19 14.28
N LEU A 104 -2.63 -12.55 13.26
CA LEU A 104 -3.37 -11.71 12.33
C LEU A 104 -4.46 -12.51 11.58
N LEU A 105 -4.11 -13.69 11.05
CA LEU A 105 -5.08 -14.56 10.38
C LEU A 105 -6.19 -15.04 11.31
N SER A 106 -5.83 -15.44 12.55
CA SER A 106 -6.81 -15.86 13.54
C SER A 106 -7.81 -14.73 13.86
N ASN A 107 -7.32 -13.50 13.98
CA ASN A 107 -8.18 -12.34 14.23
C ASN A 107 -9.10 -12.04 13.04
N LEU A 108 -8.57 -12.06 11.82
CA LEU A 108 -9.36 -11.88 10.60
C LEU A 108 -10.48 -12.92 10.48
N GLN A 109 -10.16 -14.19 10.74
CA GLN A 109 -11.14 -15.28 10.72
C GLN A 109 -12.22 -15.09 11.80
N LYS A 110 -11.83 -14.74 13.03
CA LYS A 110 -12.77 -14.47 14.13
C LYS A 110 -13.71 -13.30 13.83
N GLN A 111 -13.23 -12.30 13.10
CA GLN A 111 -14.04 -11.15 12.69
C GLN A 111 -14.85 -11.40 11.40
N GLY A 112 -14.74 -12.59 10.80
CA GLY A 112 -15.55 -12.96 9.63
C GLY A 112 -15.02 -12.40 8.31
N VAL A 113 -13.75 -11.98 8.23
CA VAL A 113 -13.16 -11.54 6.97
C VAL A 113 -13.08 -12.70 5.98
N ASN A 114 -13.67 -12.53 4.81
CA ASN A 114 -13.61 -13.53 3.75
C ASN A 114 -12.32 -13.38 2.94
N ILE A 115 -11.41 -14.33 3.02
CA ILE A 115 -10.13 -14.29 2.27
C ILE A 115 -10.18 -15.30 1.14
N ILE A 116 -10.30 -14.82 -0.10
CA ILE A 116 -10.27 -15.67 -1.30
C ILE A 116 -8.85 -15.71 -1.85
N SER A 117 -8.21 -16.88 -1.70
CA SER A 117 -6.84 -17.14 -2.15
C SER A 117 -6.82 -17.78 -3.55
N LYS A 118 -5.63 -17.82 -4.16
CA LYS A 118 -5.41 -18.38 -5.52
C LYS A 118 -6.32 -17.78 -6.59
N VAL A 119 -6.59 -16.47 -6.49
CA VAL A 119 -7.40 -15.75 -7.48
C VAL A 119 -6.55 -14.85 -8.37
N MET A 120 -6.87 -14.86 -9.66
CA MET A 120 -6.42 -13.88 -10.62
C MET A 120 -7.58 -12.93 -10.91
N ILE A 121 -7.34 -11.62 -10.76
CA ILE A 121 -8.33 -10.60 -11.13
C ILE A 121 -8.24 -10.42 -12.65
N MET A 122 -9.35 -10.62 -13.33
CA MET A 122 -9.44 -10.55 -14.79
C MET A 122 -9.88 -9.16 -15.24
N GLU A 123 -10.90 -8.62 -14.58
CA GLU A 123 -11.53 -7.35 -14.93
C GLU A 123 -12.26 -6.80 -13.69
N ILE A 124 -12.39 -5.48 -13.63
CA ILE A 124 -13.18 -4.79 -12.61
C ILE A 124 -14.24 -3.96 -13.32
N GLU A 125 -15.48 -4.16 -12.90
CA GLU A 125 -16.63 -3.37 -13.32
C GLU A 125 -17.17 -2.55 -12.13
N GLN A 126 -18.19 -1.72 -12.32
CA GLN A 126 -18.67 -0.77 -11.31
C GLN A 126 -18.91 -1.39 -9.93
N ASN A 127 -19.54 -2.57 -9.86
CA ASN A 127 -19.93 -3.21 -8.58
C ASN A 127 -19.47 -4.67 -8.48
N GLN A 128 -18.57 -5.12 -9.35
CA GLN A 128 -18.07 -6.51 -9.32
C GLN A 128 -16.62 -6.63 -9.79
N VAL A 129 -15.90 -7.55 -9.18
CA VAL A 129 -14.60 -8.02 -9.64
C VAL A 129 -14.79 -9.38 -10.29
N LEU A 130 -14.40 -9.50 -11.56
CA LEU A 130 -14.31 -10.78 -12.24
C LEU A 130 -12.99 -11.44 -11.84
N ILE A 131 -13.08 -12.58 -11.18
CA ILE A 131 -11.93 -13.37 -10.75
C ILE A 131 -11.90 -14.72 -11.46
N LYS A 132 -10.69 -15.21 -11.71
CA LYS A 132 -10.42 -16.58 -12.12
C LYS A 132 -9.78 -17.33 -10.97
N THR A 133 -10.43 -18.38 -10.50
CA THR A 133 -9.93 -19.26 -9.44
C THR A 133 -8.95 -20.30 -10.00
N HIS A 134 -8.32 -21.07 -9.11
CA HIS A 134 -7.46 -22.19 -9.52
C HIS A 134 -8.22 -23.28 -10.30
N SER A 135 -9.54 -23.46 -10.09
CA SER A 135 -10.39 -24.35 -10.89
C SER A 135 -10.58 -23.86 -12.34
N LYS A 136 -9.99 -22.71 -12.69
CA LYS A 136 -10.15 -21.97 -13.96
C LYS A 136 -11.56 -21.44 -14.20
N GLU A 137 -12.44 -21.55 -13.21
CA GLU A 137 -13.78 -20.99 -13.25
C GLU A 137 -13.75 -19.48 -13.06
N LEU A 138 -14.57 -18.79 -13.85
CA LEU A 138 -14.82 -17.38 -13.68
C LEU A 138 -15.89 -17.18 -12.62
N ASN A 139 -15.58 -16.38 -11.62
CA ASN A 139 -16.47 -16.04 -10.52
C ASN A 139 -16.55 -14.51 -10.39
N LYS A 140 -17.68 -14.05 -9.84
CA LYS A 140 -17.94 -12.63 -9.62
C LYS A 140 -17.98 -12.36 -8.12
N VAL A 141 -17.24 -11.35 -7.68
CA VAL A 141 -17.27 -10.87 -6.30
C VAL A 141 -17.86 -9.46 -6.32
N TYR A 142 -19.03 -9.30 -5.71
CA TYR A 142 -19.73 -8.02 -5.67
C TYR A 142 -19.21 -7.14 -4.53
N PHE A 143 -19.20 -5.83 -4.75
CA PHE A 143 -18.75 -4.85 -3.76
C PHE A 143 -19.47 -3.51 -3.94
N ASP A 144 -19.54 -2.74 -2.85
CA ASP A 144 -19.95 -1.34 -2.84
C ASP A 144 -18.72 -0.41 -2.87
N LYS A 145 -17.62 -0.84 -2.24
CA LYS A 145 -16.31 -0.15 -2.28
C LYS A 145 -15.17 -1.11 -2.60
N ILE A 146 -14.15 -0.59 -3.27
CA ILE A 146 -12.90 -1.32 -3.52
C ILE A 146 -11.72 -0.54 -2.94
N VAL A 147 -10.84 -1.26 -2.25
CA VAL A 147 -9.65 -0.69 -1.59
C VAL A 147 -8.38 -1.28 -2.19
N LEU A 148 -7.49 -0.39 -2.61
CA LEU A 148 -6.23 -0.69 -3.27
C LEU A 148 -5.09 -0.68 -2.26
N THR A 149 -4.37 -1.79 -2.22
CA THR A 149 -3.27 -2.00 -1.24
C THR A 149 -1.96 -2.38 -1.90
N ARG A 150 -1.90 -2.35 -3.24
CA ARG A 150 -0.78 -2.85 -4.03
C ARG A 150 -0.23 -1.81 -5.00
N GLU A 151 1.02 -2.07 -5.36
CA GLU A 151 1.90 -1.26 -6.20
C GLU A 151 2.29 0.06 -5.54
N LEU A 152 3.21 -0.04 -4.58
CA LEU A 152 3.95 1.12 -4.12
C LEU A 152 5.10 1.37 -5.07
N MET A 153 5.20 2.60 -5.57
CA MET A 153 6.34 3.08 -6.33
C MET A 153 7.14 4.07 -5.47
N PRO A 154 8.47 4.03 -5.54
CA PRO A 154 9.29 5.00 -4.84
C PRO A 154 8.97 6.42 -5.30
N SER A 155 8.77 7.36 -4.37
CA SER A 155 8.59 8.78 -4.67
C SER A 155 9.95 9.45 -4.74
N ASN A 156 10.67 9.28 -5.85
CA ASN A 156 12.08 9.69 -5.98
C ASN A 156 12.38 10.61 -7.17
N LYS A 157 11.34 11.23 -7.74
CA LYS A 157 11.50 12.17 -8.88
C LYS A 157 12.49 13.27 -8.56
N LEU A 158 12.40 13.84 -7.36
CA LEU A 158 13.28 14.91 -6.88
C LEU A 158 14.76 14.54 -6.94
N ALA A 159 15.11 13.27 -6.71
CA ALA A 159 16.49 12.79 -6.75
C ALA A 159 17.16 12.95 -8.13
N LYS A 160 16.35 13.01 -9.19
CA LYS A 160 16.84 13.20 -10.57
C LYS A 160 16.87 14.66 -11.00
N GLU A 161 16.20 15.53 -10.25
CA GLU A 161 16.00 16.93 -10.62
C GLU A 161 16.99 17.86 -9.93
N ILE A 162 17.54 17.45 -8.79
CA ILE A 162 18.48 18.26 -8.01
C ILE A 162 19.93 18.09 -8.47
N GLU A 163 20.67 19.20 -8.41
CA GLU A 163 22.11 19.24 -8.58
C GLU A 163 22.71 19.60 -7.21
N ALA A 164 23.14 18.58 -6.46
CA ALA A 164 23.84 18.76 -5.19
C ALA A 164 25.13 17.95 -5.20
N SER A 165 26.11 18.39 -4.40
CA SER A 165 27.42 17.73 -4.27
C SER A 165 27.27 16.26 -3.87
N GLU A 166 26.30 15.97 -3.01
CA GLU A 166 26.04 14.63 -2.52
C GLU A 166 24.54 14.40 -2.29
N VAL A 167 23.99 13.34 -2.89
CA VAL A 167 22.56 12.99 -2.80
C VAL A 167 22.40 11.52 -2.41
N TYR A 168 21.70 11.31 -1.30
CA TYR A 168 21.33 9.99 -0.80
C TYR A 168 19.84 9.74 -0.97
N LEU A 169 19.49 8.56 -1.47
CA LEU A 169 18.10 8.09 -1.55
C LEU A 169 17.92 6.93 -0.59
N ILE A 170 17.01 7.07 0.39
CA ILE A 170 16.84 6.08 1.46
C ILE A 170 15.38 5.67 1.68
N GLY A 171 15.20 4.52 2.33
CA GLY A 171 13.92 3.97 2.72
C GLY A 171 13.04 3.65 1.51
N ASP A 172 11.76 3.98 1.64
CA ASP A 172 10.76 3.69 0.62
C ASP A 172 10.93 4.55 -0.64
N ALA A 173 11.60 5.70 -0.54
CA ALA A 173 11.98 6.52 -1.69
C ALA A 173 13.04 5.82 -2.55
N LEU A 174 13.89 4.99 -1.95
CA LEU A 174 14.80 4.11 -2.70
C LEU A 174 14.03 2.91 -3.26
N LYS A 175 13.39 2.16 -2.37
CA LYS A 175 12.63 0.96 -2.73
C LYS A 175 11.62 0.64 -1.63
N PRO A 176 10.31 0.63 -1.93
CA PRO A 176 9.27 0.31 -0.97
C PRO A 176 9.47 -1.05 -0.31
N ARG A 177 9.67 -1.05 1.01
CA ARG A 177 10.04 -2.24 1.81
C ARG A 177 9.44 -2.13 3.21
N ARG A 178 10.02 -2.86 4.18
CA ARG A 178 9.57 -2.83 5.57
C ARG A 178 10.15 -1.63 6.28
N ILE A 179 9.50 -1.21 7.37
CA ILE A 179 9.97 -0.13 8.24
C ILE A 179 11.41 -0.33 8.72
N PHE A 180 11.83 -1.58 8.95
CA PHE A 180 13.22 -1.91 9.29
C PHE A 180 14.22 -1.37 8.26
N ASN A 181 13.93 -1.50 6.96
CA ASN A 181 14.82 -1.01 5.90
C ASN A 181 14.93 0.52 5.93
N ALA A 182 13.81 1.22 6.12
CA ALA A 182 13.80 2.68 6.21
C ALA A 182 14.60 3.18 7.42
N VAL A 183 14.45 2.55 8.58
CA VAL A 183 15.21 2.90 9.80
C VAL A 183 16.69 2.57 9.62
N PHE A 184 17.01 1.38 9.11
CA PHE A 184 18.39 0.93 8.93
C PHE A 184 19.15 1.81 7.93
N GLU A 185 18.55 2.13 6.78
CA GLU A 185 19.18 2.98 5.77
C GLU A 185 19.37 4.41 6.28
N GLY A 186 18.42 4.95 7.04
CA GLY A 186 18.58 6.24 7.73
C GLY A 186 19.73 6.24 8.74
N PHE A 187 19.87 5.16 9.52
CA PHE A 187 20.99 4.99 10.44
C PHE A 187 22.34 4.89 9.70
N MET A 188 22.41 4.11 8.62
CA MET A 188 23.64 3.91 7.86
C MET A 188 24.14 5.20 7.21
N VAL A 189 23.25 5.93 6.52
CA VAL A 189 23.61 7.21 5.88
C VAL A 189 23.96 8.26 6.93
N GLY A 190 23.21 8.34 8.02
CA GLY A 190 23.53 9.26 9.12
C GLY A 190 24.85 8.99 9.85
N ARG A 191 25.51 7.84 9.59
CA ARG A 191 26.86 7.54 10.08
C ARG A 191 27.96 7.81 9.07
N GLN A 192 27.62 7.99 7.80
CA GLN A 192 28.57 8.23 6.72
C GLN A 192 28.86 9.73 6.52
N ILE A 193 27.90 10.57 6.89
CA ILE A 193 27.96 12.03 6.87
C ILE A 193 28.45 12.53 8.24
#